data_AF-A0A6V8L146-F1
#
_entry.id   AF-A0A6V8L146-F1
#
_cell.length_a   1.000
_cell.length_b   1.000
_cell.length_c   1.000
_cell.angle_alpha   90.00
_cell.angle_beta   90.00
_cell.angle_gamma   90.00
#
_symmetry.space_group_name_H-M   'P 1'
#
loop_
_entity.id
_entity.type
_entity.pdbx_description
1 polymer ?
#
loop_
_entity_poly.entity_id
_entity_poly.type
_entity_poly.pdbx_seq_one_letter_code
_entity_poly.pdbx_strand_id
1 'polypeptide(L)'
;MGFVSAAAGGLGFGLPAAIGLKMGQPARPVIAVLGDGSSLYGIQGLWSAAHYQVGALFIVMANGGYAIMDRLAERSGLGKAPWPSFTEVRVSEVARGLGCPAIRVDTYEKLVEVLGRSYPDSPDAPAPC
;
A
#
# COMPACT_ATOMS: atom_id res chain seq x y z
N MET A 1 -11.40 14.87 -6.12
CA MET A 1 -10.34 14.78 -5.09
C MET A 1 -9.02 14.38 -5.72
N GLY A 2 -7.94 15.06 -5.36
CA GLY A 2 -6.57 14.75 -5.78
C GLY A 2 -5.89 13.86 -4.74
N PHE A 3 -4.78 14.32 -4.18
CA PHE A 3 -4.03 13.65 -3.11
C PHE A 3 -4.83 13.59 -1.79
N VAL A 4 -4.80 12.44 -1.10
CA VAL A 4 -5.49 12.20 0.18
C VAL A 4 -4.51 11.60 1.18
N SER A 5 -4.48 12.13 2.40
CA SER A 5 -3.65 11.63 3.50
C SER A 5 -4.37 11.74 4.84
N ALA A 6 -3.89 11.02 5.85
CA ALA A 6 -4.40 11.12 7.21
C ALA A 6 -4.11 12.51 7.79
N ALA A 7 -5.09 13.09 8.48
CA ALA A 7 -4.82 14.20 9.39
C ALA A 7 -3.80 13.74 10.45
N ALA A 8 -2.81 14.58 10.74
CA ALA A 8 -1.72 14.30 11.68
C ALA A 8 -0.88 13.03 11.41
N GLY A 9 -0.93 12.45 10.20
CA GLY A 9 -0.04 11.35 9.82
C GLY A 9 -0.39 9.99 10.46
N GLY A 10 -1.66 9.74 10.79
CA GLY A 10 -2.10 8.47 11.36
C GLY A 10 -1.71 7.24 10.52
N LEU A 11 -0.96 6.32 11.12
CA LEU A 11 -0.60 5.02 10.52
C LEU A 11 -1.86 4.19 10.28
N GLY A 12 -1.86 3.39 9.21
CA GLY A 12 -2.98 2.51 8.87
C GLY A 12 -4.14 3.17 8.15
N PHE A 13 -4.16 4.49 7.97
CA PHE A 13 -5.25 5.18 7.28
C PHE A 13 -5.36 4.81 5.79
N GLY A 14 -4.22 4.76 5.08
CA GLY A 14 -4.21 4.77 3.62
C GLY A 14 -4.91 3.57 2.96
N LEU A 15 -4.77 2.38 3.54
CA LEU A 15 -5.34 1.15 3.00
C LEU A 15 -6.89 1.16 3.04
N PRO A 16 -7.56 1.29 4.20
CA PRO A 16 -9.02 1.38 4.24
C PRO A 16 -9.57 2.63 3.55
N ALA A 17 -8.84 3.76 3.58
CA ALA A 17 -9.26 4.96 2.88
C ALA A 17 -9.31 4.75 1.35
N ALA A 18 -8.34 4.06 0.77
CA ALA A 18 -8.34 3.75 -0.66
C ALA A 18 -9.51 2.85 -1.07
N ILE A 19 -9.83 1.85 -0.24
CA ILE A 19 -11.01 0.99 -0.44
C ILE A 19 -12.28 1.84 -0.44
N GLY A 20 -12.50 2.65 0.60
CA GLY A 20 -13.68 3.50 0.72
C GLY A 20 -13.79 4.51 -0.42
N LEU A 21 -12.68 5.13 -0.84
CA LEU A 21 -12.65 6.05 -1.98
C LEU A 21 -13.04 5.35 -3.28
N LYS A 22 -12.52 4.14 -3.53
CA LYS A 22 -12.86 3.39 -4.74
C LYS A 22 -14.33 2.95 -4.74
N MET A 23 -14.86 2.52 -3.59
CA MET A 23 -16.29 2.20 -3.45
C MET A 23 -17.19 3.42 -3.65
N GLY A 24 -16.80 4.58 -3.10
CA GLY A 24 -17.58 5.82 -3.24
C GLY A 24 -17.45 6.49 -4.62
N GLN A 25 -16.38 6.23 -5.35
CA GLN A 25 -16.15 6.76 -6.70
C GLN A 25 -15.66 5.65 -7.66
N PRO A 26 -16.53 4.69 -8.05
CA PRO A 26 -16.13 3.48 -8.78
C PRO A 26 -15.44 3.73 -10.13
N ALA A 27 -15.85 4.79 -10.84
CA ALA A 27 -15.27 5.16 -12.14
C ALA A 27 -13.87 5.76 -12.04
N ARG A 28 -13.40 6.15 -10.84
CA ARG A 28 -12.11 6.80 -10.68
C ARG A 28 -11.00 5.80 -10.35
N PRO A 29 -9.82 5.94 -10.97
CA PRO A 29 -8.61 5.30 -10.50
C PRO A 29 -8.31 5.69 -9.06
N VAL A 30 -7.95 4.70 -8.23
CA VAL A 30 -7.47 4.91 -6.86
C VAL A 30 -6.19 4.11 -6.69
N ILE A 31 -5.11 4.81 -6.38
CA ILE A 31 -3.79 4.23 -6.14
C ILE A 31 -3.34 4.64 -4.74
N ALA A 32 -3.02 3.66 -3.90
CA ALA A 32 -2.54 3.85 -2.55
C ALA A 32 -1.05 3.52 -2.47
N VAL A 33 -0.21 4.52 -2.19
CA VAL A 33 1.22 4.32 -1.93
C VAL A 33 1.42 4.25 -0.42
N LEU A 34 1.86 3.10 0.08
CA LEU A 34 1.84 2.74 1.50
C LEU A 34 3.21 2.23 1.95
N GLY A 35 3.56 2.44 3.22
CA GLY A 35 4.62 1.65 3.86
C GLY A 35 4.07 0.29 4.30
N ASP A 36 4.91 -0.74 4.33
CA ASP A 36 4.55 -2.05 4.88
C ASP A 36 4.11 -1.98 6.33
N GLY A 37 4.87 -1.30 7.21
CA GLY A 37 4.49 -1.11 8.61
C GLY A 37 3.13 -0.42 8.77
N SER A 38 2.86 0.61 7.97
CA SER A 38 1.54 1.29 7.97
C SER A 38 0.43 0.37 7.46
N SER A 39 0.71 -0.45 6.43
CA SER A 39 -0.27 -1.38 5.86
C SER A 39 -0.70 -2.44 6.87
N LEU A 40 0.22 -2.88 7.74
CA LEU A 40 -0.06 -3.89 8.76
C LEU A 40 -1.11 -3.46 9.81
N TYR A 41 -1.35 -2.16 10.01
CA TYR A 41 -2.41 -1.66 10.91
C TYR A 41 -3.83 -1.95 10.40
N GLY A 42 -4.01 -2.06 9.08
CA GLY A 42 -5.31 -2.20 8.43
C GLY A 42 -5.34 -3.33 7.40
N ILE A 43 -4.42 -4.28 7.47
CA ILE A 43 -4.17 -5.27 6.41
C ILE A 43 -5.39 -6.16 6.15
N GLN A 44 -6.23 -6.41 7.16
CA GLN A 44 -7.51 -7.11 7.02
C GLN A 44 -8.47 -6.43 6.03
N GLY A 45 -8.28 -5.14 5.74
CA GLY A 45 -9.01 -4.43 4.70
C GLY A 45 -8.85 -5.05 3.32
N LEU A 46 -7.73 -5.73 3.05
CA LEU A 46 -7.52 -6.45 1.78
C LEU A 46 -8.57 -7.56 1.58
N TRP A 47 -9.00 -8.23 2.65
CA TRP A 47 -10.11 -9.18 2.55
C TRP A 47 -11.40 -8.48 2.09
N SER A 48 -11.71 -7.31 2.63
CA SER A 48 -12.87 -6.53 2.19
C SER A 48 -12.74 -6.11 0.73
N ALA A 49 -11.54 -5.67 0.31
CA ALA A 49 -11.29 -5.31 -1.08
C ALA A 49 -11.54 -6.50 -2.02
N ALA A 50 -11.03 -7.68 -1.68
CA ALA A 50 -11.25 -8.90 -2.47
C ALA A 50 -12.72 -9.34 -2.45
N HIS A 51 -13.34 -9.38 -1.27
CA HIS A 51 -14.72 -9.84 -1.09
C HIS A 51 -15.74 -8.97 -1.83
N TYR A 52 -15.57 -7.65 -1.78
CA TYR A 52 -16.44 -6.68 -2.46
C TYR A 52 -15.93 -6.29 -3.86
N GLN A 53 -14.90 -6.96 -4.39
CA GLN A 53 -14.30 -6.70 -5.70
C GLN A 53 -13.94 -5.22 -5.94
N VAL A 54 -13.28 -4.62 -4.96
CA VAL A 54 -12.89 -3.21 -4.99
C VAL A 54 -11.53 -3.06 -5.70
N GLY A 55 -11.57 -2.66 -6.98
CA GLY A 55 -10.39 -2.48 -7.84
C GLY A 55 -9.51 -1.26 -7.52
N ALA A 56 -9.05 -1.13 -6.27
CA ALA A 56 -8.03 -0.16 -5.86
C ALA A 56 -6.63 -0.77 -5.98
N LEU A 57 -5.66 0.00 -6.49
CA LEU A 57 -4.27 -0.46 -6.59
C LEU A 57 -3.50 -0.09 -5.32
N PHE A 58 -2.86 -1.08 -4.69
CA PHE A 58 -2.00 -0.87 -3.53
C PHE A 58 -0.54 -1.07 -3.91
N ILE A 59 0.28 -0.04 -3.71
CA ILE A 59 1.74 -0.08 -3.86
C ILE A 59 2.33 -0.02 -2.47
N VAL A 60 2.86 -1.16 -1.99
CA VAL A 60 3.45 -1.25 -0.65
C VAL A 60 4.98 -1.21 -0.75
N MET A 61 5.57 -0.17 -0.22
CA MET A 61 7.01 0.00 -0.04
C MET A 61 7.47 -0.89 1.13
N ALA A 62 7.97 -2.08 0.80
CA ALA A 62 8.26 -3.14 1.77
C ALA A 62 9.75 -3.15 2.19
N ASN A 63 10.11 -2.34 3.18
CA ASN A 63 11.48 -2.25 3.73
C ASN A 63 11.68 -3.04 5.04
N GLY A 64 10.64 -3.69 5.56
CA GLY A 64 10.67 -4.49 6.77
C GLY A 64 10.80 -3.69 8.06
N GLY A 65 10.37 -2.43 8.09
CA GLY A 65 10.55 -1.58 9.26
C GLY A 65 9.80 -0.24 9.21
N TYR A 66 10.10 0.61 10.19
CA TYR A 66 9.58 1.98 10.25
C TYR A 66 10.70 2.98 9.96
N ALA A 67 11.15 3.05 8.71
CA ALA A 67 12.31 3.86 8.31
C ALA A 67 12.24 5.35 8.73
N ILE A 68 11.04 5.93 8.84
CA ILE A 68 10.89 7.31 9.33
C ILE A 68 11.17 7.41 10.84
N MET A 69 10.77 6.41 11.60
CA MET A 69 11.04 6.33 13.03
C MET A 69 12.53 6.14 13.27
N ASP A 70 13.18 5.26 12.49
CA ASP A 70 14.63 5.02 12.57
C ASP A 70 15.42 6.32 12.37
N ARG A 71 15.09 7.05 11.29
CA ARG A 71 15.69 8.36 11.00
C ARG A 71 15.41 9.40 12.07
N LEU A 72 14.24 9.36 12.70
CA LEU A 72 13.91 10.29 13.78
C LEU A 72 14.72 9.99 15.04
N ALA A 73 14.85 8.71 15.42
CA ALA A 73 15.67 8.28 16.55
C ALA A 73 17.15 8.70 16.38
N GLU A 74 17.71 8.49 15.19
CA GLU A 74 19.06 8.92 14.83
C GLU A 74 19.21 10.45 14.99
N ARG A 75 18.27 11.23 14.46
CA ARG A 75 18.28 12.70 14.54
C ARG A 75 18.08 13.22 15.97
N SER A 76 17.36 12.48 16.81
CA SER A 76 17.13 12.83 18.22
C SER A 76 18.29 12.41 19.14
N GLY A 77 19.37 11.83 18.61
CA GLY A 77 20.52 11.41 19.40
C GLY A 77 20.27 10.15 20.25
N LEU A 78 19.16 9.44 20.02
CA LEU A 78 18.83 8.18 20.69
C LEU A 78 19.67 7.00 20.16
N GLY A 79 20.39 7.20 19.06
CA GLY A 79 21.18 6.16 18.41
C GLY A 79 20.30 5.15 17.68
N LYS A 80 20.58 3.86 17.86
CA LYS A 80 19.81 2.79 17.22
C LYS A 80 18.37 2.79 17.75
N ALA A 81 17.42 2.80 16.83
CA ALA A 81 16.00 2.60 17.13
C ALA A 81 15.75 1.39 18.05
N PRO A 82 14.94 1.54 19.11
CA PRO A 82 14.66 0.46 20.08
C PRO A 82 13.61 -0.55 19.58
N TRP A 83 12.88 -0.26 18.49
CA TRP A 83 11.87 -1.16 17.94
C TRP A 83 12.48 -2.17 16.95
N PRO A 84 11.95 -3.40 16.87
CA PRO A 84 12.45 -4.42 15.97
C PRO A 84 12.04 -4.15 14.51
N SER A 85 12.87 -4.64 13.58
CA SER A 85 12.46 -4.86 12.18
C SER A 85 11.53 -6.08 12.08
N PHE A 86 10.83 -6.19 10.95
CA PHE A 86 9.93 -7.29 10.60
C PHE A 86 10.19 -7.79 9.17
N THR A 87 11.46 -7.93 8.78
CA THR A 87 11.88 -8.32 7.42
C THR A 87 11.34 -9.67 6.95
N GLU A 88 10.95 -10.54 7.88
CA GLU A 88 10.30 -11.82 7.66
C GLU A 88 8.85 -11.70 7.18
N VAL A 89 8.19 -10.56 7.42
CA VAL A 89 6.79 -10.35 7.05
C VAL A 89 6.68 -10.06 5.55
N ARG A 90 6.06 -11.00 4.84
CA ARG A 90 5.82 -10.89 3.40
C ARG A 90 4.41 -10.36 3.15
N VAL A 91 4.26 -9.03 3.10
CA VAL A 91 2.95 -8.38 2.83
C VAL A 91 2.28 -8.91 1.56
N SER A 92 3.07 -9.27 0.54
CA SER A 92 2.55 -9.89 -0.69
C SER A 92 1.86 -11.24 -0.45
N GLU A 93 2.38 -12.08 0.44
CA GLU A 93 1.77 -13.37 0.76
C GLU A 93 0.55 -13.19 1.65
N VAL A 94 0.60 -12.24 2.60
CA VAL A 94 -0.57 -11.86 3.41
C VAL A 94 -1.71 -11.37 2.52
N ALA A 95 -1.43 -10.52 1.54
CA ALA A 95 -2.41 -10.03 0.57
C ALA A 95 -3.06 -11.18 -0.22
N ARG A 96 -2.26 -12.12 -0.72
CA ARG A 96 -2.78 -13.32 -1.42
C ARG A 96 -3.63 -14.19 -0.50
N GLY A 97 -3.20 -14.39 0.74
CA GLY A 97 -3.97 -15.13 1.76
C GLY A 97 -5.32 -14.49 2.09
N LEU A 98 -5.44 -13.17 1.91
CA LEU A 98 -6.69 -12.41 2.08
C LEU A 98 -7.50 -12.30 0.78
N GLY A 99 -7.05 -12.90 -0.33
CA GLY A 99 -7.76 -12.94 -1.60
C GLY A 99 -7.40 -11.84 -2.60
N CYS A 100 -6.42 -10.97 -2.29
CA CYS A 100 -5.92 -9.97 -3.22
C CYS A 100 -4.74 -10.51 -4.03
N PRO A 101 -4.77 -10.44 -5.38
CA PRO A 101 -3.60 -10.69 -6.20
C PRO A 101 -2.46 -9.74 -5.80
N ALA A 102 -1.24 -10.27 -5.70
CA ALA A 102 -0.07 -9.48 -5.35
C ALA A 102 1.14 -9.96 -6.15
N ILE A 103 2.02 -9.03 -6.49
CA ILE A 103 3.31 -9.28 -7.15
C ILE A 103 4.36 -8.52 -6.37
N ARG A 104 5.49 -9.16 -6.07
CA ARG A 104 6.66 -8.49 -5.51
C ARG A 104 7.53 -7.99 -6.65
N VAL A 105 7.97 -6.75 -6.53
CA VAL A 105 8.82 -6.07 -7.50
C VAL A 105 10.03 -5.51 -6.76
N ASP A 106 11.21 -5.67 -7.32
CA ASP A 106 12.50 -5.26 -6.75
C ASP A 106 13.34 -4.39 -7.71
N THR A 107 12.90 -4.20 -8.95
CA THR A 107 13.55 -3.31 -9.92
C THR A 107 12.59 -2.25 -10.46
N TYR A 108 13.14 -1.12 -10.90
CA TYR A 108 12.38 -0.03 -11.48
C TYR A 108 11.72 -0.44 -12.80
N GLU A 109 12.44 -1.17 -13.65
CA GLU A 109 11.97 -1.64 -14.94
C GLU A 109 10.75 -2.55 -14.76
N LYS A 110 10.81 -3.45 -13.78
CA LYS A 110 9.70 -4.35 -13.48
C LYS A 110 8.50 -3.61 -12.89
N LEU A 111 8.74 -2.55 -12.13
CA LEU A 111 7.67 -1.69 -11.61
C LEU A 111 6.93 -1.00 -12.76
N VAL A 112 7.66 -0.40 -13.70
CA VAL A 112 7.08 0.25 -14.88
C VAL A 112 6.29 -0.75 -15.73
N GLU A 113 6.84 -1.95 -15.96
CA GLU A 113 6.17 -3.04 -16.69
C GLU A 113 4.84 -3.42 -16.02
N VAL A 114 4.83 -3.63 -14.70
CA VAL A 114 3.63 -4.03 -13.96
C VAL A 114 2.59 -2.92 -13.93
N LEU A 115 3.00 -1.67 -13.67
CA LEU A 115 2.09 -0.54 -13.64
C LEU A 115 1.44 -0.28 -15.00
N GLY A 116 2.19 -0.37 -16.10
CA GLY A 116 1.64 -0.20 -17.45
C GLY A 116 0.60 -1.26 -17.83
N ARG A 117 0.66 -2.46 -17.23
CA ARG A 117 -0.38 -3.50 -17.39
C ARG A 117 -1.63 -3.20 -16.58
N SER A 118 -1.48 -2.68 -15.36
CA SER A 118 -2.60 -2.40 -14.45
C SER A 118 -3.32 -1.09 -14.77
N TYR A 119 -2.62 -0.11 -15.35
CA TYR A 119 -3.14 1.16 -15.83
C TYR A 119 -2.46 1.50 -17.17
N PRO A 120 -3.01 1.03 -18.31
CA PRO A 120 -2.59 1.53 -19.62
C PRO A 120 -2.76 3.06 -19.67
N ASP A 121 -1.91 3.76 -20.42
CA ASP A 121 -1.98 5.23 -20.63
C ASP A 121 -3.30 5.73 -21.29
N SER A 122 -4.30 4.86 -21.45
CA SER A 122 -5.62 5.18 -22.00
C SER A 122 -6.61 5.55 -20.90
N PRO A 123 -7.32 6.70 -21.02
CA PRO A 123 -8.37 7.11 -20.07
C PRO A 123 -9.58 6.16 -20.04
N ASP A 124 -9.70 5.23 -21.00
CA ASP A 124 -10.81 4.28 -21.14
C ASP A 124 -10.46 2.86 -20.67
N ALA A 125 -9.28 2.66 -20.06
CA ALA A 125 -8.87 1.34 -19.60
C ALA A 125 -9.81 0.84 -18.48
N PRO A 126 -10.34 -0.40 -18.57
CA PRO A 126 -11.19 -0.95 -17.54
C PRO A 126 -10.41 -1.05 -16.22
N ALA A 127 -11.11 -0.81 -15.11
CA ALA A 127 -10.50 -0.89 -13.78
C ALA A 127 -9.85 -2.28 -13.59
N PRO A 128 -8.60 -2.36 -13.11
CA PRO A 128 -7.99 -3.65 -12.82
C PRO A 128 -8.80 -4.38 -11.75
N CYS A 129 -8.96 -5.69 -11.93
CA CYS A 129 -9.56 -6.60 -10.94
C CYS A 129 -8.74 -6.64 -9.65
#